data_AF-A0A923FIC0-F1
#
_entry.id   AF-A0A923FIC0-F1
#
_cell.length_a   1.000
_cell.length_b   1.000
_cell.length_c   1.000
_cell.angle_alpha   90.00
_cell.angle_beta   90.00
_cell.angle_gamma   90.00
#
_symmetry.space_group_name_H-M   'P 1'
#
loop_
_entity.id
_entity.type
_entity.pdbx_description
1 polymer ?
#
loop_
_entity_poly.entity_id
_entity_poly.type
_entity_poly.pdbx_seq_one_letter_code
_entity_poly.pdbx_strand_id
1 'polypeptide(L)'
;MSPRWLLALTPLLFVAAAQADDCANAITQGEMNQCAAKESKAADNELNSLYKQITARLKDNPEATKMLVKAQRAWIGFRDAECEFSASGVEGGSVYPLIYGNCITAQTKARVEAFKTYLKCKEGDLSCPVPEA
;
A
#
# COMPACT_ATOMS: atom_id res chain seq x y z
N MET A 1 31.99 -39.93 42.53
CA MET A 1 31.71 -38.55 42.94
C MET A 1 32.19 -37.62 41.83
N SER A 2 31.26 -37.14 40.99
CA SER A 2 31.52 -36.10 39.98
C SER A 2 30.21 -35.31 39.79
N PRO A 3 30.19 -33.98 39.95
CA PRO A 3 28.95 -33.21 39.99
C PRO A 3 28.42 -32.96 38.57
N ARG A 4 27.13 -33.18 38.36
CA ARG A 4 26.41 -32.81 37.14
C ARG A 4 26.17 -31.30 37.15
N TRP A 5 26.84 -30.57 36.27
CA TRP A 5 26.54 -29.16 36.01
C TRP A 5 25.31 -29.07 35.10
N LEU A 6 24.19 -28.61 35.67
CA LEU A 6 23.00 -28.25 34.91
C LEU A 6 23.14 -26.78 34.47
N LEU A 7 23.41 -26.56 33.18
CA LEU A 7 23.30 -25.24 32.56
C LEU A 7 21.81 -24.91 32.39
N ALA A 8 21.29 -24.03 33.25
CA ALA A 8 19.95 -23.49 33.10
C ALA A 8 19.94 -22.46 31.94
N LEU A 9 19.31 -22.82 30.82
CA LEU A 9 18.97 -21.86 29.75
C LEU A 9 17.83 -20.96 30.25
N THR A 10 18.13 -19.72 30.60
CA THR A 10 17.13 -18.67 30.82
C THR A 10 16.69 -18.08 29.47
N PRO A 11 15.40 -18.15 29.10
CA PRO A 11 14.92 -17.50 27.89
C PRO A 11 14.89 -15.97 28.09
N LEU A 12 15.68 -15.22 27.31
CA LEU A 12 15.51 -13.78 27.19
C LEU A 12 14.17 -13.49 26.49
N LEU A 13 13.20 -13.02 27.26
CA LEU A 13 11.97 -12.44 26.72
C LEU A 13 12.31 -11.07 26.13
N PHE A 14 12.48 -11.01 24.80
CA PHE A 14 12.47 -9.75 24.08
C PHE A 14 11.05 -9.18 24.12
N VAL A 15 10.83 -8.21 25.01
CA VAL A 15 9.61 -7.41 25.00
C VAL A 15 9.68 -6.49 23.79
N ALA A 16 8.91 -6.80 22.75
CA ALA A 16 8.69 -5.87 21.64
C ALA A 16 7.91 -4.66 22.20
N ALA A 17 8.56 -3.50 22.29
CA ALA A 17 7.87 -2.26 22.59
C ALA A 17 6.93 -1.92 21.43
N ALA A 18 5.64 -2.16 21.61
CA ALA A 18 4.60 -1.61 20.76
C ALA A 18 4.57 -0.08 21.00
N GLN A 19 5.22 0.67 20.12
CA GLN A 19 5.06 2.13 20.08
C GLN A 19 3.60 2.42 19.68
N ALA A 20 2.89 3.23 20.48
CA ALA A 20 1.56 3.68 20.11
C ALA A 20 1.70 4.66 18.94
N ASP A 21 1.10 4.32 17.80
CA ASP A 21 1.17 5.09 16.54
C ASP A 21 0.40 6.42 16.63
N ASP A 22 1.02 7.45 17.20
CA ASP A 22 0.50 8.81 17.12
C ASP A 22 1.14 9.58 15.96
N CYS A 23 0.65 9.31 14.75
CA CYS A 23 1.14 9.97 13.55
C CYS A 23 0.87 11.48 13.52
N ALA A 24 -0.07 11.97 14.32
CA ALA A 24 -0.31 13.41 14.44
C ALA A 24 0.80 14.11 15.23
N ASN A 25 1.52 13.38 16.09
CA ASN A 25 2.58 13.89 16.94
C ASN A 25 3.96 13.27 16.63
N ALA A 26 4.17 12.74 15.42
CA ALA A 26 5.48 12.22 15.01
C ALA A 26 6.54 13.35 14.97
N ILE A 27 7.62 13.20 15.73
CA ILE A 27 8.69 14.23 15.85
C ILE A 27 9.96 13.77 15.16
N THR A 28 10.32 12.50 15.28
CA THR A 28 11.54 11.96 14.70
C THR A 28 11.32 11.56 13.24
N GLN A 29 12.39 11.60 12.43
CA GLN A 29 12.34 11.08 11.05
C GLN A 29 11.91 9.60 11.00
N GLY A 30 12.28 8.81 12.01
CA GLY A 30 11.87 7.41 12.11
C GLY A 30 10.36 7.26 12.27
N GLU A 31 9.74 8.02 13.18
CA GLU A 31 8.28 8.03 13.37
C GLU A 31 7.55 8.53 12.13
N MET A 32 8.04 9.61 11.50
CA MET A 32 7.46 10.11 10.25
C MET A 32 7.51 9.08 9.12
N ASN A 33 8.63 8.37 8.97
CA ASN A 33 8.76 7.29 7.99
C ASN A 33 7.79 6.13 8.27
N GLN A 34 7.59 5.77 9.54
CA GLN A 34 6.62 4.74 9.94
C GLN A 34 5.18 5.17 9.61
N CYS A 35 4.84 6.43 9.86
CA CYS A 35 3.53 6.98 9.54
C CYS A 35 3.25 7.01 8.03
N ALA A 36 4.23 7.45 7.23
CA ALA A 36 4.11 7.41 5.77
C ALA A 36 3.91 5.97 5.24
N ALA A 37 4.61 4.99 5.82
CA ALA A 37 4.42 3.58 5.48
C ALA A 37 3.01 3.08 5.83
N LYS A 38 2.48 3.47 6.99
CA LYS A 38 1.12 3.12 7.43
C LYS A 38 0.05 3.73 6.53
N GLU A 39 0.18 5.00 6.17
CA GLU A 39 -0.75 5.67 5.25
C GLU A 39 -0.73 5.04 3.86
N SER A 40 0.46 4.76 3.34
CA SER A 40 0.64 4.04 2.08
C SER A 40 -0.05 2.67 2.12
N LYS A 41 0.10 1.94 3.24
CA LYS A 41 -0.55 0.64 3.42
C LYS A 41 -2.07 0.75 3.49
N ALA A 42 -2.60 1.79 4.13
CA ALA A 42 -4.04 2.02 4.19
C ALA A 42 -4.62 2.30 2.80
N ALA A 43 -3.96 3.15 2.00
CA ALA A 43 -4.37 3.44 0.63
C ALA A 43 -4.30 2.18 -0.27
N ASP A 44 -3.25 1.38 -0.13
CA ASP A 44 -3.10 0.10 -0.84
C ASP A 44 -4.23 -0.88 -0.49
N ASN A 45 -4.60 -0.98 0.79
CA ASN A 45 -5.71 -1.83 1.22
C ASN A 45 -7.05 -1.40 0.60
N GLU A 46 -7.32 -0.09 0.53
CA GLU A 46 -8.53 0.44 -0.12
C GLU A 46 -8.51 0.12 -1.63
N LEU A 47 -7.39 0.39 -2.31
CA LEU A 47 -7.23 0.08 -3.73
C LEU A 47 -7.51 -1.41 -4.02
N ASN A 48 -6.94 -2.31 -3.23
CA ASN A 48 -7.13 -3.75 -3.38
C ASN A 48 -8.56 -4.20 -3.08
N SER A 49 -9.25 -3.56 -2.13
CA SER A 49 -10.67 -3.81 -1.88
C SER A 49 -11.52 -3.45 -3.11
N LEU A 50 -11.30 -2.27 -3.70
CA LEU A 50 -12.00 -1.83 -4.90
C LEU A 50 -11.64 -2.68 -6.12
N TYR A 51 -10.38 -3.08 -6.25
CA TYR A 51 -9.94 -4.00 -7.30
C TYR A 51 -10.76 -5.31 -7.26
N LYS A 52 -10.91 -5.91 -6.07
CA LYS A 52 -11.71 -7.13 -5.89
C LYS A 52 -13.17 -6.91 -6.30
N GLN A 53 -13.77 -5.79 -5.89
CA GLN A 53 -15.15 -5.44 -6.28
C GLN A 53 -15.28 -5.33 -7.80
N ILE A 54 -14.37 -4.63 -8.47
CA ILE A 54 -14.38 -4.52 -9.93
C ILE A 54 -14.23 -5.89 -10.58
N THR A 55 -13.26 -6.70 -10.16
CA THR A 55 -13.06 -8.04 -10.74
C THR A 55 -14.26 -8.97 -10.53
N ALA A 56 -14.99 -8.80 -9.42
CA ALA A 56 -16.23 -9.54 -9.19
C ALA A 56 -17.33 -9.15 -10.19
N ARG A 57 -17.46 -7.86 -10.52
CA ARG A 57 -18.39 -7.39 -11.57
C ARG A 57 -17.96 -7.79 -12.99
N LEU A 58 -16.66 -8.02 -13.21
CA LEU A 58 -16.10 -8.48 -14.48
C LEU A 58 -16.03 -10.01 -14.61
N LYS A 59 -16.60 -10.79 -13.68
CA LYS A 59 -16.49 -12.26 -13.65
C LYS A 59 -16.95 -12.94 -14.96
N ASP A 60 -17.95 -12.37 -15.61
CA ASP A 60 -18.52 -12.88 -16.86
C ASP A 60 -17.85 -12.27 -18.12
N ASN A 61 -16.82 -11.44 -17.93
CA ASN A 61 -16.01 -10.83 -18.99
C ASN A 61 -14.50 -11.01 -18.71
N PRO A 62 -13.94 -12.20 -19.02
CA PRO A 62 -12.54 -12.51 -18.73
C PRO A 62 -11.55 -11.64 -19.52
N GLU A 63 -11.91 -11.18 -20.72
CA GLU A 63 -11.05 -10.29 -21.50
C GLU A 63 -10.95 -8.89 -20.87
N ALA A 64 -12.06 -8.31 -20.40
CA ALA A 64 -12.02 -7.06 -19.64
C ALA A 64 -11.21 -7.21 -18.33
N THR A 65 -11.33 -8.35 -17.65
CA THR A 65 -10.51 -8.64 -16.46
C THR A 65 -9.00 -8.66 -16.80
N LYS A 66 -8.60 -9.31 -17.91
CA LYS A 66 -7.20 -9.29 -18.38
C LYS A 66 -6.72 -7.88 -18.70
N MET A 67 -7.57 -7.05 -19.32
CA MET A 67 -7.25 -5.65 -19.61
C MET A 67 -7.03 -4.84 -18.33
N LEU A 68 -7.90 -5.03 -17.31
CA LEU A 68 -7.73 -4.39 -16.00
C LEU A 68 -6.42 -4.81 -15.33
N VAL A 69 -6.09 -6.11 -15.32
CA VAL A 69 -4.83 -6.63 -14.77
C VAL A 69 -3.64 -5.98 -15.47
N LYS A 70 -3.65 -5.92 -16.81
CA LYS A 70 -2.60 -5.27 -17.60
C LYS A 70 -2.47 -3.79 -17.22
N ALA A 71 -3.59 -3.07 -17.12
CA ALA A 71 -3.61 -1.67 -16.75
C ALA A 71 -3.06 -1.44 -15.33
N GLN A 72 -3.39 -2.30 -14.35
CA GLN A 72 -2.84 -2.19 -12.99
C GLN A 72 -1.34 -2.43 -12.95
N ARG A 73 -0.83 -3.44 -13.66
CA ARG A 73 0.62 -3.71 -13.70
C ARG A 73 1.39 -2.54 -14.31
N ALA A 74 0.87 -1.98 -15.40
CA ALA A 74 1.46 -0.78 -16.01
C ALA A 74 1.40 0.43 -15.06
N TRP A 75 0.27 0.63 -14.38
CA TRP A 75 0.13 1.70 -13.38
C TRP A 75 1.09 1.54 -12.21
N ILE A 76 1.31 0.33 -11.69
CA ILE A 76 2.31 0.07 -10.65
C ILE A 76 3.70 0.48 -11.12
N GLY A 77 4.10 0.08 -12.33
CA GLY A 77 5.38 0.47 -12.90
C GLY A 77 5.53 1.99 -13.05
N PHE A 78 4.48 2.68 -13.51
CA PHE A 78 4.46 4.14 -13.55
C PHE A 78 4.56 4.77 -12.15
N ARG A 79 3.76 4.30 -11.19
CA ARG A 79 3.73 4.81 -9.82
C ARG A 79 5.11 4.73 -9.19
N ASP A 80 5.76 3.57 -9.29
CA ASP A 80 7.04 3.34 -8.64
C ASP A 80 8.13 4.22 -9.27
N ALA A 81 8.16 4.32 -10.61
CA ALA A 81 9.09 5.21 -11.32
C ALA A 81 8.86 6.71 -11.03
N GLU A 82 7.60 7.14 -10.97
CA GLU A 82 7.24 8.52 -10.62
C GLU A 82 7.68 8.85 -9.19
N CYS A 83 7.48 7.93 -8.25
CA CYS A 83 7.83 8.17 -6.86
C CYS A 83 9.33 8.08 -6.57
N GLU A 84 10.07 7.27 -7.31
CA GLU A 84 11.53 7.31 -7.33
C GLU A 84 12.02 8.67 -7.85
N PHE A 85 11.49 9.14 -8.99
CA PHE A 85 11.82 10.44 -9.54
C PHE A 85 11.50 11.60 -8.58
N SER A 86 10.29 11.60 -8.00
CA SER A 86 9.84 12.64 -7.06
C SER A 86 10.70 12.71 -5.79
N ALA A 87 11.21 11.58 -5.32
CA ALA A 87 12.07 11.49 -4.14
C ALA A 87 13.57 11.65 -4.43
N SER A 88 13.97 11.79 -5.70
CA SER A 88 15.39 11.77 -6.12
C SER A 88 16.23 12.89 -5.50
N GLY A 89 15.63 14.04 -5.20
CA GLY A 89 16.32 15.16 -4.54
C GLY A 89 16.77 14.88 -3.09
N VAL A 90 16.28 13.79 -2.47
CA VAL A 90 16.62 13.39 -1.11
C VAL A 90 17.17 11.96 -1.04
N GLU A 91 17.57 11.39 -2.18
CA GLU A 91 18.11 10.04 -2.26
C GLU A 91 19.29 9.83 -1.29
N GLY A 92 19.29 8.68 -0.61
CA GLY A 92 20.28 8.35 0.43
C GLY A 92 20.09 9.07 1.77
N GLY A 93 19.20 10.06 1.84
CA GLY A 93 18.86 10.78 3.07
C GLY A 93 17.82 10.06 3.94
N SER A 94 17.82 10.35 5.24
CA SER A 94 16.87 9.76 6.20
C SER A 94 15.40 10.15 5.95
N VAL A 95 15.16 11.21 5.18
CA VAL A 95 13.83 11.69 4.76
C VAL A 95 13.32 11.01 3.48
N TYR A 96 14.17 10.28 2.75
CA TYR A 96 13.76 9.60 1.51
C TYR A 96 12.52 8.71 1.68
N PRO A 97 12.42 7.84 2.71
CA PRO A 97 11.26 6.96 2.86
C PRO A 97 9.95 7.73 3.07
N LEU A 98 9.99 8.87 3.77
CA LEU A 98 8.84 9.76 3.95
C LEU A 98 8.37 10.32 2.60
N ILE A 99 9.27 10.92 1.82
CA ILE A 99 8.91 11.54 0.54
C ILE A 99 8.41 10.51 -0.46
N TYR A 100 9.12 9.38 -0.60
CA TYR A 100 8.70 8.27 -1.44
C TYR A 100 7.35 7.71 -1.01
N GLY A 101 7.17 7.43 0.28
CA GLY A 101 5.92 6.89 0.84
C GLY A 101 4.72 7.81 0.64
N ASN A 102 4.91 9.12 0.78
CA ASN A 102 3.89 10.13 0.52
C ASN A 102 3.48 10.15 -0.96
N CYS A 103 4.44 10.06 -1.88
CA CYS A 103 4.14 9.94 -3.31
C CYS A 103 3.33 8.67 -3.60
N ILE A 104 3.76 7.50 -3.10
CA ILE A 104 3.04 6.24 -3.28
C ILE A 104 1.59 6.38 -2.80
N THR A 105 1.39 7.00 -1.64
CA THR A 105 0.07 7.26 -1.07
C THR A 105 -0.78 8.13 -1.99
N ALA A 106 -0.24 9.25 -2.48
CA ALA A 106 -0.95 10.17 -3.36
C ALA A 106 -1.37 9.50 -4.67
N GLN A 107 -0.45 8.81 -5.34
CA GLN A 107 -0.73 8.09 -6.59
C GLN A 107 -1.75 6.97 -6.39
N THR A 108 -1.68 6.28 -5.25
CA THR A 108 -2.64 5.22 -4.89
C THR A 108 -4.04 5.79 -4.63
N LYS A 109 -4.15 6.92 -3.93
CA LYS A 109 -5.42 7.63 -3.72
C LYS A 109 -6.04 8.10 -5.04
N ALA A 110 -5.23 8.62 -5.98
CA ALA A 110 -5.71 8.97 -7.31
C ALA A 110 -6.27 7.75 -8.07
N ARG A 111 -5.60 6.59 -7.95
CA ARG A 111 -6.09 5.34 -8.56
C ARG A 111 -7.37 4.83 -7.92
N VAL A 112 -7.50 4.96 -6.59
CA VAL A 112 -8.72 4.68 -5.84
C VAL A 112 -9.90 5.50 -6.38
N GLU A 113 -9.73 6.79 -6.65
CA GLU A 113 -10.80 7.62 -7.20
C GLU A 113 -11.19 7.23 -8.63
N ALA A 114 -10.22 6.81 -9.45
CA ALA A 114 -10.51 6.23 -10.77
C ALA A 114 -11.37 4.95 -10.65
N PHE A 115 -11.07 4.09 -9.68
CA PHE A 115 -11.86 2.89 -9.41
C PHE A 115 -13.25 3.18 -8.85
N LYS A 116 -13.38 4.15 -7.94
CA LYS A 116 -14.69 4.61 -7.47
C LYS A 116 -15.54 5.15 -8.62
N THR A 117 -14.92 5.84 -9.59
CA THR A 117 -15.61 6.27 -10.81
C THR A 117 -16.12 5.07 -11.61
N TYR A 118 -15.29 4.05 -11.86
CA TYR A 118 -15.72 2.83 -12.54
C TYR A 118 -16.83 2.07 -11.80
N LEU A 119 -16.90 2.14 -10.48
CA LEU A 119 -17.95 1.45 -9.71
C LEU A 119 -19.29 2.19 -9.68
N LYS A 120 -19.33 3.46 -10.11
CA LYS A 120 -20.54 4.31 -10.22
C LYS A 120 -21.21 4.25 -11.60
N CYS A 121 -20.74 3.37 -12.47
CA CYS A 121 -21.28 3.17 -13.81
C CYS A 121 -22.76 2.76 -13.78
N LYS A 122 -23.52 3.28 -14.75
CA LYS A 122 -24.94 2.98 -14.98
C LYS A 122 -25.09 2.20 -16.28
N GLU A 123 -26.16 1.41 -16.39
CA GLU A 123 -26.54 0.79 -17.65
C GLU A 123 -26.62 1.82 -18.80
N GLY A 124 -26.00 1.50 -19.93
CA GLY A 124 -25.97 2.35 -21.14
C GLY A 124 -24.86 3.41 -21.18
N ASP A 125 -24.05 3.57 -20.14
CA ASP A 125 -22.87 4.44 -20.18
C ASP A 125 -21.75 3.80 -21.01
N LEU A 126 -21.60 4.24 -22.26
CA LEU A 126 -20.59 3.74 -23.19
C LEU A 126 -19.14 4.08 -22.79
N SER A 127 -18.95 5.01 -21.84
CA SER A 127 -17.63 5.37 -21.33
C SER A 127 -17.16 4.45 -20.19
N CYS A 128 -18.05 3.59 -19.69
CA CYS A 128 -17.85 2.81 -18.49
C CYS A 128 -17.29 1.40 -18.76
N PRO A 129 -16.13 1.04 -18.18
CA PRO A 129 -15.52 -0.27 -18.41
C PRO A 129 -16.04 -1.37 -17.47
N VAL A 130 -16.86 -1.05 -16.47
CA VAL A 130 -17.32 -1.98 -15.44
C VAL A 130 -18.85 -1.99 -15.44
N PRO A 131 -19.50 -3.18 -15.51
CA PRO A 131 -20.96 -3.28 -15.42
C PRO A 131 -21.52 -2.71 -14.10
N GLU A 132 -22.79 -2.35 -14.13
CA GLU A 132 -23.55 -2.03 -12.92
C GLU A 132 -23.62 -3.27 -11.98
N ALA A 133 -23.84 -3.02 -10.68
CA ALA A 133 -23.83 -4.07 -9.66
C ALA A 133 -25.02 -5.04 -9.76
#